data_AF-A0A7X7N2M2-F1
#
_entry.id   AF-A0A7X7N2M2-F1
#
_cell.length_a   1.000
_cell.length_b   1.000
_cell.length_c   1.000
_cell.angle_alpha   90.00
_cell.angle_beta   90.00
_cell.angle_gamma   90.00
#
_symmetry.space_group_name_H-M   'P 1'
#
loop_
_entity.id
_entity.type
_entity.pdbx_description
1 polymer ?
#
loop_
_entity_poly.entity_id
_entity_poly.type
_entity_poly.pdbx_seq_one_letter_code
_entity_poly.pdbx_strand_id
1 'polypeptide(L)'
;MTNRDGTESKSYKDPQGDRIQAVQAARELKLARFPMVDSVYQGFYIRFEPDSAQGKRALAGSEGIVGSRLSAVLCENEPGCCGHGIELKALSGTSLVVLVGQEAERIITAIQAGWNVNTYLSLVVFSKEKDSFWAEAACILFNSEQEGPLKNFTKNIVYRINRGTHPGLELNQEQFIHIIESNGNWYLTKDMPLPALKQGEIIYRRRKVWSEYLVEAAASGKVGCKAAAILFWLIILVVVIWLVGRLVF
;
A
#
# COMPACT_ATOMS: atom_id res chain seq x y z
N MET A 1 25.79 -40.15 18.91
CA MET A 1 24.61 -40.82 19.51
C MET A 1 23.90 -41.58 18.40
N THR A 2 23.89 -42.91 18.51
CA THR A 2 23.35 -43.86 17.54
C THR A 2 21.84 -43.94 17.65
N ASN A 3 21.13 -43.65 16.56
CA ASN A 3 19.70 -43.96 16.45
C ASN A 3 19.54 -45.38 15.88
N ARG A 4 18.88 -46.23 16.67
CA ARG A 4 18.36 -47.54 16.30
C ARG A 4 17.07 -47.33 15.51
N ASP A 5 17.18 -47.32 14.19
CA ASP A 5 16.19 -47.87 13.27
C ASP A 5 16.78 -47.76 11.86
N GLY A 6 17.16 -48.92 11.32
CA GLY A 6 17.93 -49.09 10.09
C GLY A 6 17.11 -48.84 8.82
N THR A 7 16.46 -47.69 8.71
CA THR A 7 15.93 -47.19 7.44
C THR A 7 16.84 -46.09 6.94
N GLU A 8 17.80 -46.47 6.09
CA GLU A 8 18.48 -45.53 5.20
C GLU A 8 17.42 -44.68 4.49
N SER A 9 17.44 -43.36 4.69
CA SER A 9 16.70 -42.47 3.81
C SER A 9 17.31 -42.66 2.42
N LYS A 10 16.62 -43.40 1.55
CA LYS A 10 16.97 -43.49 0.14
C LYS A 10 16.89 -42.09 -0.44
N SER A 11 18.02 -41.39 -0.45
CA SER A 11 18.22 -40.20 -1.26
C SER A 11 17.94 -40.64 -2.69
N TYR A 12 16.78 -40.25 -3.23
CA TYR A 12 16.39 -40.53 -4.59
C TYR A 12 17.45 -39.93 -5.51
N LYS A 13 18.36 -40.78 -6.02
CA LYS A 13 19.30 -40.41 -7.07
C LYS A 13 18.56 -40.60 -8.38
N ASP A 14 18.18 -39.47 -8.99
CA ASP A 14 17.66 -39.44 -10.35
C ASP A 14 18.69 -40.14 -11.27
N PRO A 15 18.34 -41.25 -11.95
CA PRO A 15 19.28 -42.03 -12.77
C PRO A 15 19.88 -41.24 -13.94
N GLN A 16 19.32 -40.07 -14.27
CA GLN A 16 19.82 -39.14 -15.26
C GLN A 16 19.71 -37.72 -14.68
N GLY A 17 20.83 -37.11 -14.28
CA GLY A 17 20.87 -35.71 -13.81
C GLY A 17 20.29 -34.68 -14.80
N ASP A 18 19.94 -35.11 -16.01
CA ASP A 18 19.29 -34.36 -17.08
C ASP A 18 17.96 -33.73 -16.68
N ARG A 19 17.10 -34.37 -15.86
CA ARG A 19 15.78 -33.76 -15.53
C ARG A 19 15.93 -32.60 -14.55
N ILE A 20 16.83 -32.73 -13.56
CA ILE A 20 17.15 -31.65 -12.64
C ILE A 20 17.83 -30.50 -13.39
N GLN A 21 18.78 -30.80 -14.27
CA GLN A 21 19.45 -29.81 -15.11
C GLN A 21 18.49 -29.12 -16.09
N ALA A 22 17.57 -29.85 -16.72
CA ALA A 22 16.57 -29.27 -17.62
C ALA A 22 15.58 -28.34 -16.90
N VAL A 23 15.15 -28.71 -15.69
CA VAL A 23 14.30 -27.85 -14.85
C VAL A 23 15.06 -26.60 -14.38
N GLN A 24 16.33 -26.74 -14.02
CA GLN A 24 17.19 -25.60 -13.67
C GLN A 24 17.43 -24.67 -14.85
N ALA A 25 17.77 -25.20 -16.02
CA ALA A 25 17.96 -24.44 -17.24
C ALA A 25 16.68 -23.70 -17.69
N ALA A 26 15.51 -24.37 -17.58
CA ALA A 26 14.22 -23.73 -17.84
C ALA A 26 13.93 -22.60 -16.84
N ARG A 27 14.30 -22.76 -15.58
CA ARG A 27 14.18 -21.72 -14.54
C ARG A 27 15.10 -20.53 -14.83
N GLU A 28 16.34 -20.77 -15.21
CA GLU A 28 17.30 -19.71 -15.58
C GLU A 28 16.85 -18.93 -16.82
N LEU A 29 16.37 -19.62 -17.86
CA LEU A 29 15.77 -18.99 -19.04
C LEU A 29 14.54 -18.15 -18.70
N LYS A 30 13.71 -18.63 -17.75
CA LYS A 30 12.57 -17.86 -17.24
C LYS A 30 13.04 -16.60 -16.52
N LEU A 31 14.01 -16.72 -15.61
CA LEU A 31 14.57 -15.61 -14.85
C LEU A 31 15.21 -14.55 -15.76
N ALA A 32 15.88 -14.96 -16.84
CA ALA A 32 16.49 -14.06 -17.81
C ALA A 32 15.48 -13.22 -18.63
N ARG A 33 14.20 -13.63 -18.68
CA ARG A 33 13.16 -12.91 -19.44
C ARG A 33 12.58 -11.71 -18.67
N PHE A 34 12.74 -11.68 -17.35
CA PHE A 34 12.16 -10.64 -16.51
C PHE A 34 13.26 -9.78 -15.89
N PRO A 35 13.01 -8.48 -15.68
CA PRO A 35 13.95 -7.65 -14.94
C PRO A 35 14.11 -8.17 -13.51
N MET A 36 15.23 -7.83 -12.87
CA MET A 36 15.42 -8.11 -11.46
C MET A 36 14.40 -7.32 -10.64
N VAL A 37 13.77 -7.97 -9.65
CA VAL A 37 12.70 -7.38 -8.85
C VAL A 37 13.16 -6.07 -8.19
N ASP A 38 14.37 -6.04 -7.64
CA ASP A 38 14.92 -4.86 -6.96
C ASP A 38 15.13 -3.65 -7.89
N SER A 39 15.24 -3.88 -9.20
CA SER A 39 15.37 -2.80 -10.19
C SER A 39 14.03 -2.23 -10.65
N VAL A 40 12.90 -2.83 -10.27
CA VAL A 40 11.57 -2.43 -10.77
C VAL A 40 10.50 -2.34 -9.69
N TYR A 41 10.73 -2.90 -8.51
CA TYR A 41 9.77 -3.01 -7.42
C TYR A 41 10.45 -2.91 -6.06
N GLN A 42 9.84 -2.17 -5.14
CA GLN A 42 10.17 -2.22 -3.73
C GLN A 42 8.87 -2.14 -2.90
N GLY A 43 8.76 -2.99 -1.88
CA GLY A 43 7.63 -3.00 -0.96
C GLY A 43 8.14 -3.06 0.48
N PHE A 44 7.67 -2.16 1.34
CA PHE A 44 8.08 -2.12 2.75
C PHE A 44 7.07 -1.34 3.60
N TYR A 45 7.15 -1.55 4.91
CA TYR A 45 6.37 -0.80 5.89
C TYR A 45 7.21 0.29 6.53
N ILE A 46 6.60 1.44 6.79
CA ILE A 46 7.20 2.57 7.49
C ILE A 46 6.41 2.82 8.76
N ARG A 47 7.09 2.82 9.90
CA ARG A 47 6.50 3.26 11.18
C ARG A 47 6.81 4.74 11.39
N PHE A 48 5.79 5.52 11.73
CA PHE A 48 5.94 6.94 11.99
C PHE A 48 5.11 7.44 13.17
N GLU A 49 5.59 8.50 13.80
CA GLU A 49 4.89 9.26 14.83
C GLU A 49 4.61 10.65 14.27
N PRO A 50 3.37 11.19 14.40
CA PRO A 50 3.10 12.52 13.90
C PRO A 50 3.94 13.57 14.62
N ASP A 51 4.58 14.43 13.84
CA ASP A 51 5.51 15.49 14.30
C ASP A 51 4.79 16.76 14.75
N SER A 52 3.51 16.91 14.40
CA SER A 52 2.69 18.08 14.70
C SER A 52 1.41 17.73 15.46
N ALA A 53 0.90 18.68 16.27
CA ALA A 53 -0.38 18.53 16.95
C ALA A 53 -1.55 18.34 15.97
N GLN A 54 -1.44 18.95 14.78
CA GLN A 54 -2.41 18.78 13.70
C GLN A 54 -2.36 17.35 13.15
N GLY A 55 -1.17 16.81 12.85
CA GLY A 55 -1.00 15.42 12.40
C GLY A 55 -1.51 14.41 13.43
N LYS A 56 -1.27 14.64 14.73
CA LYS A 56 -1.82 13.80 15.81
C LYS A 56 -3.35 13.77 15.80
N ARG A 57 -4.00 14.93 15.69
CA ARG A 57 -5.48 15.04 15.63
C ARG A 57 -6.03 14.40 14.36
N ALA A 58 -5.35 14.59 13.23
CA ALA A 58 -5.72 14.01 11.95
C ALA A 58 -5.73 12.47 12.04
N LEU A 59 -4.65 11.89 12.58
CA LEU A 59 -4.50 10.44 12.73
C LEU A 59 -5.50 9.85 13.74
N ALA A 60 -5.85 10.57 14.80
CA ALA A 60 -6.89 10.15 15.74
C ALA A 60 -8.30 10.18 15.12
N GLY A 61 -8.52 11.13 14.20
CA GLY A 61 -9.80 11.46 13.57
C GLY A 61 -10.06 10.75 12.24
N SER A 62 -10.57 11.50 11.26
CA SER A 62 -11.00 10.96 9.96
C SER A 62 -9.87 10.68 8.98
N GLU A 63 -8.66 11.15 9.22
CA GLU A 63 -7.50 10.89 8.35
C GLU A 63 -6.75 9.60 8.73
N GLY A 64 -7.02 9.06 9.93
CA GLY A 64 -6.47 7.78 10.40
C GLY A 64 -7.17 6.53 9.86
N ILE A 65 -7.85 6.63 8.72
CA ILE A 65 -8.59 5.50 8.13
C ILE A 65 -7.60 4.52 7.49
N VAL A 66 -7.61 3.27 7.96
CA VAL A 66 -6.77 2.21 7.41
C VAL A 66 -7.13 1.97 5.94
N GLY A 67 -6.10 1.80 5.12
CA GLY A 67 -6.17 1.63 3.66
C GLY A 67 -6.30 2.92 2.87
N SER A 68 -6.46 4.08 3.52
CA SER A 68 -6.43 5.38 2.84
C SER A 68 -5.05 5.66 2.26
N ARG A 69 -5.04 6.27 1.07
CA ARG A 69 -3.80 6.67 0.39
C ARG A 69 -3.18 7.87 1.09
N LEU A 70 -1.87 7.80 1.32
CA LEU A 70 -1.05 8.93 1.75
C LEU A 70 -0.27 9.46 0.54
N SER A 71 -0.16 10.79 0.46
CA SER A 71 0.67 11.46 -0.54
C SER A 71 2.08 11.63 0.03
N ALA A 72 3.09 11.09 -0.64
CA ALA A 72 4.49 11.35 -0.33
C ALA A 72 4.98 12.52 -1.18
N VAL A 73 5.36 13.62 -0.53
CA VAL A 73 5.81 14.85 -1.19
C VAL A 73 7.22 15.19 -0.71
N LEU A 74 8.10 15.58 -1.63
CA LEU A 74 9.43 16.08 -1.26
C LEU A 74 9.27 17.36 -0.44
N CYS A 75 9.95 17.46 0.70
CA CYS A 75 10.04 18.72 1.42
C CYS A 75 10.75 19.74 0.52
N GLU A 76 10.06 20.81 0.15
CA GLU A 76 10.66 21.89 -0.64
C GLU A 76 11.70 22.63 0.23
N ASN A 77 12.80 23.07 -0.41
CA ASN A 77 13.91 23.78 0.22
C ASN A 77 13.50 25.23 0.61
N GLU A 78 12.49 25.39 1.47
CA GLU A 78 12.21 26.66 2.10
C GLU A 78 13.22 26.96 3.23
N PRO A 79 13.53 28.23 3.53
CA PRO A 79 14.43 28.59 4.62
C PRO A 79 13.87 28.09 5.97
N GLY A 80 14.56 27.12 6.59
CA GLY A 80 14.12 26.48 7.83
C GLY A 80 13.57 25.05 7.65
N CYS A 81 13.42 24.59 6.41
CA CYS A 81 13.11 23.19 6.11
C CYS A 81 14.38 22.34 6.23
N CYS A 82 14.31 21.28 7.05
CA CYS A 82 15.37 20.28 7.14
C CYS A 82 15.47 19.60 5.76
N GLY A 83 16.43 20.04 4.94
CA GLY A 83 16.63 19.50 3.60
C GLY A 83 16.68 17.95 3.60
N HIS A 84 16.16 17.36 2.52
CA HIS A 84 16.07 15.91 2.29
C HIS A 84 15.12 15.14 3.22
N GLY A 85 13.82 15.40 3.08
CA GLY A 85 12.76 14.63 3.72
C GLY A 85 11.57 14.34 2.80
N ILE A 86 10.73 13.39 3.21
CA ILE A 86 9.45 13.08 2.58
C ILE A 86 8.32 13.41 3.55
N GLU A 87 7.50 14.37 3.18
CA GLU A 87 6.28 14.69 3.90
C GLU A 87 5.17 13.71 3.49
N LEU A 88 4.67 12.92 4.44
CA LEU A 88 3.48 12.10 4.26
C LEU A 88 2.24 12.91 4.61
N LYS A 89 1.40 13.17 3.61
CA LYS A 89 0.14 13.88 3.75
C LYS A 89 -1.05 12.93 3.66
N ALA A 90 -2.07 13.20 4.46
CA ALA A 90 -3.37 12.55 4.33
C ALA A 90 -4.10 13.02 3.07
N LEU A 91 -5.27 12.44 2.78
CA LEU A 91 -6.05 12.78 1.58
C LEU A 91 -6.51 14.24 1.55
N SER A 92 -6.78 14.83 2.71
CA SER A 92 -7.08 16.26 2.83
C SER A 92 -5.89 17.20 2.57
N GLY A 93 -4.67 16.66 2.43
CA GLY A 93 -3.44 17.44 2.35
C GLY A 93 -2.83 17.76 3.72
N THR A 94 -3.45 17.32 4.82
CA THR A 94 -2.91 17.49 6.16
C THR A 94 -1.60 16.71 6.31
N SER A 95 -0.53 17.41 6.72
CA SER A 95 0.76 16.78 7.05
C SER A 95 0.62 15.86 8.26
N LEU A 96 1.04 14.60 8.10
CA LEU A 96 1.07 13.64 9.18
C LEU A 96 2.48 13.56 9.79
N VAL A 97 3.52 13.51 8.95
CA VAL A 97 4.91 13.41 9.39
C VAL A 97 5.86 13.81 8.27
N VAL A 98 7.02 14.36 8.62
CA VAL A 98 8.21 14.43 7.76
C VAL A 98 9.14 13.25 8.06
N LEU A 99 9.28 12.34 7.08
CA LEU A 99 10.19 11.22 7.14
C LEU A 99 11.61 11.64 6.72
N VAL A 100 12.60 11.12 7.44
CA VAL A 100 14.03 11.28 7.15
C VAL A 100 14.76 9.94 7.27
N GLY A 101 15.96 9.84 6.72
CA GLY A 101 16.79 8.63 6.77
C GLY A 101 16.45 7.61 5.68
N GLN A 102 16.82 6.34 5.90
CA GLN A 102 16.83 5.31 4.85
C GLN A 102 15.47 5.09 4.17
N GLU A 103 14.37 5.09 4.92
CA GLU A 103 13.03 4.90 4.36
C GLU A 103 12.61 6.09 3.48
N ALA A 104 12.96 7.31 3.89
CA ALA A 104 12.73 8.50 3.09
C ALA A 104 13.59 8.50 1.83
N GLU A 105 14.88 8.14 1.94
CA GLU A 105 15.80 8.03 0.79
C GLU A 105 15.27 7.06 -0.27
N ARG A 106 14.75 5.89 0.12
CA ARG A 106 14.12 4.93 -0.81
C ARG A 106 12.98 5.56 -1.60
N ILE A 107 12.10 6.32 -0.93
CA ILE A 107 11.00 7.03 -1.58
C ILE A 107 11.53 8.15 -2.48
N ILE A 108 12.51 8.93 -2.02
CA ILE A 108 13.13 10.02 -2.77
C ILE A 108 13.74 9.47 -4.07
N THR A 109 14.53 8.40 -3.98
CA THR A 109 15.13 7.74 -5.16
C THR A 109 14.06 7.26 -6.13
N ALA A 110 12.98 6.66 -5.63
CA ALA A 110 11.86 6.23 -6.48
C ALA A 110 11.17 7.42 -7.18
N ILE A 111 10.91 8.52 -6.46
CA ILE A 111 10.33 9.74 -7.04
C ILE A 111 11.25 10.30 -8.13
N GLN A 112 12.55 10.42 -7.84
CA GLN A 112 13.55 10.95 -8.79
C GLN A 112 13.71 10.06 -10.03
N ALA A 113 13.56 8.74 -9.87
CA ALA A 113 13.56 7.77 -10.97
C ALA A 113 12.22 7.72 -11.74
N GLY A 114 11.24 8.54 -11.38
CA GLY A 114 9.92 8.57 -12.02
C GLY A 114 9.06 7.34 -11.73
N TRP A 115 9.30 6.65 -10.62
CA TRP A 115 8.52 5.49 -10.22
C TRP A 115 7.17 5.89 -9.62
N ASN A 116 6.22 4.98 -9.70
CA ASN A 116 4.96 5.09 -8.99
C ASN A 116 5.18 4.88 -7.49
N VAL A 117 4.91 5.91 -6.70
CA VAL A 117 4.92 5.84 -5.24
C VAL A 117 3.49 5.70 -4.71
N ASN A 118 3.19 4.53 -4.16
CA ASN A 118 1.89 4.24 -3.57
C ASN A 118 2.06 3.93 -2.08
N THR A 119 1.63 4.87 -1.24
CA THR A 119 1.67 4.76 0.22
C THR A 119 0.26 4.67 0.77
N TYR A 120 0.01 3.71 1.67
CA TYR A 120 -1.30 3.48 2.27
C TYR A 120 -1.17 3.29 3.78
N LEU A 121 -2.08 3.88 4.55
CA LEU A 121 -2.12 3.67 6.00
C LEU A 121 -2.47 2.20 6.31
N SER A 122 -1.62 1.50 7.07
CA SER A 122 -1.77 0.08 7.42
C SER A 122 -2.40 -0.11 8.80
N LEU A 123 -1.91 0.65 9.77
CA LEU A 123 -2.22 0.47 11.18
C LEU A 123 -2.14 1.82 11.90
N VAL A 124 -3.02 2.02 12.89
CA VAL A 124 -2.91 3.11 13.87
C VAL A 124 -2.91 2.52 15.27
N VAL A 125 -1.96 2.96 16.09
CA VAL A 125 -1.77 2.49 17.47
C VAL A 125 -1.76 3.68 18.39
N PHE A 126 -2.45 3.55 19.53
CA PHE A 126 -2.40 4.52 20.61
C PHE A 126 -1.38 4.06 21.65
N SER A 127 -0.50 4.96 22.09
CA SER A 127 0.45 4.73 23.18
C SER A 127 0.02 5.55 24.39
N LYS A 128 -0.35 4.86 25.48
CA LYS A 128 -0.73 5.48 26.75
C LYS A 128 0.45 6.23 27.39
N GLU A 129 1.67 5.71 27.26
CA GLU A 129 2.88 6.31 27.83
C GLU A 129 3.17 7.69 27.22
N LYS A 130 2.98 7.82 25.90
CA LYS A 130 3.20 9.07 25.17
C LYS A 130 1.95 9.95 25.06
N ASP A 131 0.81 9.45 25.51
CA ASP A 131 -0.53 10.01 25.24
C ASP A 131 -0.70 10.46 23.78
N SER A 132 -0.26 9.60 22.86
CA SER A 132 -0.15 9.93 21.44
C SER A 132 -0.33 8.71 20.56
N PHE A 133 -0.59 8.94 19.29
CA PHE A 133 -0.71 7.91 18.27
C PHE A 133 0.61 7.74 17.52
N TRP A 134 0.86 6.53 17.06
CA TRP A 134 1.80 6.23 15.98
C TRP A 134 1.08 5.41 14.92
N ALA A 135 1.62 5.42 13.71
CA ALA A 135 1.04 4.72 12.59
C ALA A 135 2.09 3.95 11.81
N GLU A 136 1.59 3.01 11.02
CA GLU A 136 2.38 2.28 10.04
C GLU A 136 1.77 2.51 8.66
N ALA A 137 2.60 2.75 7.65
CA ALA A 137 2.17 2.86 6.26
C ALA A 137 2.84 1.78 5.41
N ALA A 138 2.06 1.14 4.53
CA ALA A 138 2.55 0.29 3.48
C ALA A 138 3.02 1.14 2.30
N CYS A 139 4.29 1.06 1.94
CA CYS A 139 4.88 1.71 0.78
C CYS A 139 5.15 0.68 -0.32
N ILE A 140 4.56 0.91 -1.49
CA ILE A 140 4.72 0.08 -2.68
C ILE A 140 5.20 0.98 -3.81
N LEU A 141 6.46 0.79 -4.21
CA LEU A 141 7.17 1.56 -5.21
C LEU A 141 7.41 0.68 -6.43
N PHE A 142 7.10 1.17 -7.62
CA PHE A 142 7.41 0.42 -8.86
C PHE A 142 7.58 1.31 -10.08
N ASN A 143 8.42 0.88 -11.02
CA ASN A 143 8.63 1.58 -12.28
C ASN A 143 7.40 1.47 -13.22
N SER A 144 7.39 2.22 -14.31
CA SER A 144 6.28 2.23 -15.27
C SER A 144 6.24 1.01 -16.21
N GLU A 145 7.35 0.28 -16.35
CA GLU A 145 7.49 -0.83 -17.32
C GLU A 145 6.50 -1.98 -17.06
N GLN A 146 6.22 -2.28 -15.79
CA GLN A 146 5.34 -3.36 -15.36
C GLN A 146 4.10 -2.85 -14.61
N GLU A 147 3.67 -1.63 -14.95
CA GLU A 147 2.66 -0.90 -14.20
C GLU A 147 1.31 -1.63 -14.10
N GLY A 148 0.83 -2.28 -15.18
CA GLY A 148 -0.46 -2.95 -15.20
C GLY A 148 -0.61 -4.04 -14.12
N PRO A 149 0.23 -5.10 -14.17
CA PRO A 149 0.24 -6.14 -13.15
C PRO A 149 0.49 -5.62 -11.73
N LEU A 150 1.43 -4.69 -11.55
CA LEU A 150 1.80 -4.16 -10.24
C LEU A 150 0.71 -3.25 -9.64
N LYS A 151 -0.06 -2.52 -10.46
CA LYS A 151 -1.26 -1.80 -10.01
C LYS A 151 -2.33 -2.76 -9.52
N ASN A 152 -2.57 -3.88 -10.20
CA ASN A 152 -3.55 -4.88 -9.76
C ASN A 152 -3.10 -5.57 -8.47
N PHE A 153 -1.82 -5.92 -8.38
CA PHE A 153 -1.22 -6.41 -7.14
C PHE A 153 -1.40 -5.42 -5.98
N THR A 154 -1.11 -4.14 -6.20
CA THR A 154 -1.29 -3.08 -5.20
C THR A 154 -2.74 -2.98 -4.72
N LYS A 155 -3.73 -3.08 -5.63
CA LYS A 155 -5.15 -3.12 -5.24
C LYS A 155 -5.49 -4.30 -4.35
N ASN A 156 -4.93 -5.49 -4.63
CA ASN A 156 -5.15 -6.69 -3.82
C ASN A 156 -4.53 -6.55 -2.42
N ILE A 157 -3.35 -5.95 -2.33
CA ILE A 157 -2.71 -5.62 -1.05
C ILE A 157 -3.55 -4.62 -0.25
N VAL A 158 -4.02 -3.53 -0.87
CA VAL A 158 -4.87 -2.53 -0.22
C VAL A 158 -6.20 -3.14 0.24
N TYR A 159 -6.80 -4.02 -0.57
CA TYR A 159 -8.00 -4.76 -0.17
C TYR A 159 -7.79 -5.62 1.08
N ARG A 160 -6.62 -6.25 1.19
CA ARG A 160 -6.21 -7.03 2.37
C ARG A 160 -6.00 -6.13 3.59
N ILE A 161 -5.27 -5.03 3.45
CA ILE A 161 -5.08 -4.02 4.51
C ILE A 161 -6.44 -3.50 5.01
N ASN A 162 -7.36 -3.17 4.11
CA ASN A 162 -8.72 -2.75 4.48
C ASN A 162 -9.47 -3.77 5.33
N ARG A 163 -9.17 -5.07 5.21
CA ARG A 163 -9.77 -6.15 6.00
C ARG A 163 -9.01 -6.44 7.31
N GLY A 164 -7.90 -5.76 7.55
CA GLY A 164 -7.09 -5.86 8.76
C GLY A 164 -6.06 -6.98 8.78
N THR A 165 -5.72 -7.51 7.61
CA THR A 165 -4.54 -8.36 7.45
C THR A 165 -3.29 -7.50 7.25
N HIS A 166 -2.11 -8.05 7.55
CA HIS A 166 -0.82 -7.38 7.41
C HIS A 166 0.01 -8.10 6.34
N PRO A 167 -0.27 -7.88 5.04
CA PRO A 167 0.33 -8.66 3.96
C PRO A 167 1.82 -8.37 3.81
N GLY A 168 2.60 -9.38 3.46
CA GLY A 168 3.98 -9.18 3.01
C GLY A 168 4.04 -8.22 1.82
N LEU A 169 4.99 -7.29 1.84
CA LEU A 169 5.21 -6.34 0.74
C LEU A 169 6.48 -6.67 -0.03
N GLU A 170 7.49 -7.25 0.61
CA GLU A 170 8.71 -7.68 -0.06
C GLU A 170 8.41 -8.86 -1.00
N LEU A 171 8.94 -8.78 -2.22
CA LEU A 171 8.80 -9.79 -3.24
C LEU A 171 10.17 -10.37 -3.57
N ASN A 172 10.27 -11.70 -3.59
CA ASN A 172 11.39 -12.35 -4.25
C ASN A 172 11.18 -12.42 -5.77
N GLN A 173 12.22 -12.77 -6.52
CA GLN A 173 12.18 -12.82 -7.98
C GLN A 173 11.07 -13.74 -8.53
N GLU A 174 10.82 -14.87 -7.88
CA GLU A 174 9.79 -15.82 -8.34
C GLU A 174 8.38 -15.29 -8.12
N GLN A 175 8.14 -14.70 -6.95
CA GLN A 175 6.87 -14.06 -6.61
C GLN A 175 6.59 -12.90 -7.57
N PHE A 176 7.59 -12.09 -7.88
CA PHE A 176 7.49 -11.03 -8.87
C PHE A 176 7.09 -11.57 -10.24
N ILE A 177 7.81 -12.58 -10.76
CA ILE A 177 7.49 -13.21 -12.05
C ILE A 177 6.06 -13.75 -12.05
N HIS A 178 5.63 -14.42 -10.98
CA HIS A 178 4.26 -14.91 -10.85
C HIS A 178 3.21 -13.79 -10.84
N ILE A 179 3.52 -12.64 -10.23
CA ILE A 179 2.64 -11.46 -10.27
C ILE A 179 2.51 -10.94 -11.71
N ILE A 180 3.62 -10.84 -12.45
CA ILE A 180 3.60 -10.40 -13.84
C ILE A 180 2.80 -11.37 -14.71
N GLU A 181 3.09 -12.67 -14.63
CA GLU A 181 2.41 -13.71 -15.42
C GLU A 181 0.91 -13.83 -15.10
N SER A 182 0.52 -13.61 -13.84
CA SER A 182 -0.89 -13.63 -13.40
C SER A 182 -1.62 -12.30 -13.60
N ASN A 183 -0.97 -11.30 -14.18
CA ASN A 183 -1.48 -9.93 -14.32
C ASN A 183 -1.95 -9.31 -12.98
N GLY A 184 -1.23 -9.62 -11.91
CA GLY A 184 -1.50 -9.11 -10.56
C GLY A 184 -2.59 -9.84 -9.77
N ASN A 185 -3.17 -10.93 -10.30
CA ASN A 185 -4.20 -11.73 -9.62
C ASN A 185 -3.66 -12.68 -8.55
N TRP A 186 -2.34 -12.73 -8.36
CA TRP A 186 -1.72 -13.56 -7.36
C TRP A 186 -1.96 -13.02 -5.93
N TYR A 187 -2.46 -13.89 -5.03
CA TYR A 187 -2.98 -13.52 -3.70
C TYR A 187 -2.10 -14.03 -2.53
N LEU A 188 -1.06 -14.81 -2.81
CA LEU A 188 -0.35 -15.63 -1.81
C LEU A 188 0.86 -14.93 -1.15
N THR A 189 0.86 -13.61 -1.02
CA THR A 189 1.85 -12.98 -0.14
C THR A 189 1.53 -13.35 1.31
N LYS A 190 2.47 -14.02 1.97
CA LYS A 190 2.35 -14.44 3.36
C LYS A 190 2.08 -13.22 4.24
N ASP A 191 1.17 -13.34 5.20
CA ASP A 191 1.00 -12.29 6.21
C ASP A 191 2.28 -12.16 7.05
N MET A 192 2.74 -10.93 7.24
CA MET A 192 3.77 -10.60 8.20
C MET A 192 3.15 -10.47 9.60
N PRO A 193 3.90 -10.79 10.67
CA PRO A 193 3.45 -10.47 12.02
C PRO A 193 3.20 -8.96 12.12
N LEU A 194 2.21 -8.58 12.92
CA LEU A 194 2.02 -7.18 13.25
C LEU A 194 3.24 -6.65 14.04
N PRO A 195 3.51 -5.34 13.98
CA PRO A 195 4.54 -4.73 14.81
C PRO A 195 4.33 -5.05 16.28
N ALA A 196 5.42 -5.36 16.99
CA ALA A 196 5.39 -5.67 18.41
C ALA A 196 4.93 -4.43 19.20
N LEU A 197 3.89 -4.61 20.02
CA LEU A 197 3.35 -3.56 20.86
C LEU A 197 4.12 -3.50 22.18
N LYS A 198 4.48 -2.29 22.60
CA LYS A 198 5.03 -2.03 23.94
C LYS A 198 3.91 -2.03 24.98
N GLN A 199 4.30 -2.13 26.25
CA GLN A 199 3.34 -2.02 27.35
C GLN A 199 2.61 -0.67 27.29
N GLY A 200 1.28 -0.69 27.36
CA GLY A 200 0.46 0.53 27.23
C GLY A 200 0.16 0.95 25.80
N GLU A 201 0.59 0.19 24.78
CA GLU A 201 0.16 0.38 23.40
C GLU A 201 -1.05 -0.50 23.06
N ILE A 202 -2.04 0.08 22.38
CA ILE A 202 -3.22 -0.62 21.88
C ILE A 202 -3.44 -0.31 20.41
N ILE A 203 -3.84 -1.32 19.64
CA ILE A 203 -4.21 -1.11 18.25
C ILE A 203 -5.51 -0.30 18.23
N TYR A 204 -5.43 0.94 17.76
CA TYR A 204 -6.56 1.86 17.67
C TYR A 204 -7.37 1.58 16.41
N ARG A 205 -6.70 1.43 15.25
CA ARG A 205 -7.33 1.06 13.98
C ARG A 205 -6.51 0.04 13.24
N ARG A 206 -7.18 -1.05 12.85
CA ARG A 206 -6.58 -2.18 12.13
C ARG A 206 -7.24 -2.45 10.78
N ARG A 207 -8.51 -2.13 10.64
CA ARG A 207 -9.29 -2.41 9.44
C ARG A 207 -10.17 -1.22 9.13
N LYS A 208 -10.59 -1.13 7.88
CA LYS A 208 -11.54 -0.13 7.44
C LYS A 208 -12.97 -0.58 7.73
N VAL A 209 -13.75 0.25 8.41
CA VAL A 209 -15.18 0.00 8.65
C VAL A 209 -16.05 0.68 7.60
N TRP A 210 -17.30 0.23 7.45
CA TRP A 210 -18.18 0.69 6.37
C TRP A 210 -18.40 2.22 6.35
N SER A 211 -18.57 2.84 7.53
CA SER A 211 -18.71 4.30 7.64
C SER A 211 -17.48 5.07 7.14
N GLU A 212 -16.28 4.51 7.30
CA GLU A 212 -15.03 5.13 6.85
C GLU A 212 -14.88 5.12 5.33
N TYR A 213 -15.55 4.19 4.61
CA TYR A 213 -15.62 4.25 3.15
C TYR A 213 -16.34 5.51 2.66
N LEU A 214 -17.38 5.94 3.37
CA LEU A 214 -18.12 7.16 3.04
C LEU A 214 -17.28 8.42 3.33
N VAL A 215 -16.59 8.43 4.48
CA VAL A 215 -15.69 9.53 4.85
C VAL A 215 -14.56 9.68 3.84
N GLU A 216 -13.92 8.57 3.43
CA GLU A 216 -12.88 8.61 2.41
C GLU A 216 -13.44 9.02 1.03
N ALA A 217 -14.63 8.55 0.66
CA ALA A 217 -15.28 8.96 -0.59
C ALA A 217 -15.54 10.48 -0.63
N ALA A 218 -15.98 11.06 0.49
CA ALA A 218 -16.17 12.49 0.62
C ALA A 218 -14.85 13.27 0.55
N ALA A 219 -13.81 12.81 1.27
CA ALA A 219 -12.49 13.45 1.29
C ALA A 219 -11.76 13.35 -0.07
N SER A 220 -11.89 12.22 -0.77
CA SER A 220 -11.23 11.99 -2.06
C SER A 220 -11.78 12.85 -3.20
N GLY A 221 -12.90 13.57 -2.99
CA GLY A 221 -13.41 14.59 -3.89
C GLY A 221 -13.59 14.12 -5.35
N LYS A 222 -13.79 12.81 -5.58
CA LYS A 222 -13.79 12.22 -6.92
C LYS A 222 -14.73 13.01 -7.82
N VAL A 223 -14.20 13.49 -8.95
CA VAL A 223 -14.91 14.29 -9.96
C VAL A 223 -16.25 13.66 -10.36
N GLY A 224 -16.35 12.32 -10.33
CA GLY A 224 -17.58 11.58 -10.58
C GLY A 224 -18.73 11.89 -9.61
N CYS A 225 -18.45 12.20 -8.33
CA CYS A 225 -19.49 12.63 -7.39
C CYS A 225 -20.01 14.03 -7.74
N LYS A 226 -19.13 14.92 -8.22
CA LYS A 226 -19.53 16.25 -8.73
C LYS A 226 -20.34 16.12 -10.02
N ALA A 227 -19.90 15.27 -10.96
CA ALA A 227 -20.61 15.03 -12.22
C ALA A 227 -21.99 14.39 -12.01
N ALA A 228 -22.10 13.40 -11.12
CA ALA A 228 -23.37 12.79 -10.76
C ALA A 228 -24.32 13.77 -10.04
N ALA A 229 -23.79 14.60 -9.14
CA ALA A 229 -24.57 15.66 -8.50
C ALA A 229 -25.08 16.69 -9.51
N ILE A 230 -24.22 17.14 -10.44
CA ILE A 230 -24.61 18.06 -11.51
C ILE A 230 -25.71 17.44 -12.39
N LEU A 231 -25.54 16.18 -12.81
CA LEU A 231 -26.54 15.48 -13.63
C LEU A 231 -27.88 15.33 -12.90
N PHE A 232 -27.85 15.02 -11.60
CA PHE A 232 -29.05 14.94 -10.76
C PHE A 232 -29.79 16.28 -10.68
N TRP A 233 -29.05 17.38 -10.47
CA TRP A 233 -29.62 18.73 -10.48
C TRP A 233 -30.21 19.12 -11.84
N LEU A 234 -29.57 18.73 -12.95
CA LEU A 234 -30.09 18.97 -14.30
C LEU A 234 -31.41 18.21 -14.56
N ILE A 235 -31.51 16.96 -14.10
CA ILE A 235 -32.73 16.17 -14.22
C ILE A 235 -33.87 16.83 -13.44
N ILE A 236 -33.63 17.26 -12.20
CA ILE A 236 -34.62 17.97 -11.39
C ILE A 236 -35.09 19.23 -12.11
N LEU A 237 -34.16 20.01 -12.68
CA LEU A 237 -34.49 21.26 -13.37
C LEU A 237 -35.38 21.01 -14.59
N VAL A 238 -35.10 19.98 -15.40
CA VAL A 238 -35.95 19.59 -16.53
C VAL A 238 -37.34 19.15 -16.07
N VAL A 239 -37.43 18.36 -15.00
CA VAL A 239 -38.70 17.89 -14.43
C VAL A 239 -39.54 19.07 -13.91
N VAL A 240 -38.91 20.03 -13.23
CA VAL A 240 -39.58 21.24 -12.74
C VAL A 240 -40.08 22.10 -13.90
N ILE A 241 -39.26 22.34 -14.93
CA ILE A 241 -39.68 23.08 -16.12
C ILE A 241 -40.86 22.38 -16.81
N TRP A 242 -40.81 21.06 -16.94
CA TRP A 242 -41.89 20.28 -17.53
C TRP A 242 -43.18 20.34 -16.70
N LEU A 243 -43.09 20.25 -15.38
CA LEU A 243 -44.24 20.37 -14.47
C LEU A 243 -44.85 21.78 -14.49
N VAL A 244 -44.02 22.82 -14.44
CA VAL A 244 -44.48 24.22 -14.51
C VAL A 244 -45.07 24.51 -15.89
N GLY A 245 -44.42 24.07 -16.96
CA GLY A 245 -44.95 24.21 -18.32
C GLY A 245 -46.31 23.54 -18.50
N ARG A 246 -46.52 22.37 -17.88
CA ARG A 246 -47.81 21.65 -17.87
C ARG A 246 -48.87 22.26 -16.94
N LEU A 247 -48.47 23.07 -15.97
CA LEU A 247 -49.38 23.76 -15.05
C LEU A 247 -49.79 25.16 -15.56
N VAL A 248 -48.95 25.76 -16.41
CA VAL A 248 -49.14 27.13 -16.94
C VAL A 248 -49.75 27.13 -18.35
N PHE A 249 -49.56 26.06 -19.13
CA PHE A 249 -50.18 25.83 -20.45
C PHE A 249 -51.06 24.59 -20.43
#